data_AF-H2MID2-F1
#
_entry.id   AF-H2MID2-F1
#
_cell.length_a   1.000
_cell.length_b   1.000
_cell.length_c   1.000
_cell.angle_alpha   90.00
_cell.angle_beta   90.00
_cell.angle_gamma   90.00
#
_symmetry.space_group_name_H-M   'P 1'
#
loop_
_entity.id
_entity.type
_entity.pdbx_description
1 polymer ?
#
loop_
_entity_poly.entity_id
_entity_poly.type
_entity_poly.pdbx_seq_one_letter_code
_entity_poly.pdbx_strand_id
1 'polypeptide(L)'
;MAQLQKGLQKSSGVSNSNKTSDFRQMVSSRTAGGANTDRSLTSKIPKGEKKKNGALKQGRRPAAMTEALNADKVKWSLDSCLTKLGFEVYPLKVGWYNALLPPSLHLDYPDATLAVVVLSTPDMFERAFLPFLENRLFQRLSDPVDQCVKHYITCAISQTFPSQRVDVRYDYELLPSRKPKFLAQTAAHVSGAAFYYQQSDVKDQPWGDKKMFGVCVHPRLGGWFAIRALLVFEDLTIGSEMVQQFPKDCVPSREERIRLLEAFNFCWQDWSYRDIVPPVQTYSQKQKDYFSTKPAERFKLLKTWGFLLTEEDRPDQTLDTQNQTNGHG
;
A
#
# COMPACT_ATOMS: atom_id res chain seq x y z
N MET A 1 12.96 -42.03 19.12
CA MET A 1 11.65 -41.64 19.67
C MET A 1 11.86 -41.21 21.11
N ALA A 2 11.64 -39.92 21.40
CA ALA A 2 12.05 -39.18 22.61
C ALA A 2 13.49 -38.65 22.61
N GLN A 3 13.68 -37.46 22.04
CA GLN A 3 14.55 -36.38 22.51
C GLN A 3 14.60 -35.28 21.44
N LEU A 4 13.65 -34.33 21.49
CA LEU A 4 13.73 -32.98 20.91
C LEU A 4 12.45 -32.20 21.31
N GLN A 5 12.19 -32.14 22.60
CA GLN A 5 11.20 -31.25 23.21
C GLN A 5 11.85 -30.61 24.43
N LYS A 6 12.49 -29.45 24.22
CA LYS A 6 12.81 -28.44 25.24
C LYS A 6 13.45 -27.25 24.53
N GLY A 7 12.64 -26.24 24.23
CA GLY A 7 13.14 -25.02 23.59
C GLY A 7 12.05 -24.00 23.25
N LEU A 8 10.89 -24.02 23.91
CA LEU A 8 9.88 -22.96 23.78
C LEU A 8 9.39 -22.57 25.16
N GLN A 9 10.07 -21.58 25.75
CA GLN A 9 9.53 -20.59 26.69
C GLN A 9 10.70 -19.82 27.30
N LYS A 10 10.95 -18.60 26.78
CA LYS A 10 11.42 -17.38 27.48
C LYS A 10 12.06 -16.39 26.51
N SER A 11 11.37 -15.29 26.22
CA SER A 11 11.88 -13.91 26.23
C SER A 11 10.74 -12.99 25.77
N SER A 12 9.99 -12.35 26.67
CA SER A 12 10.29 -11.05 27.30
C SER A 12 10.40 -9.89 26.30
N GLY A 13 9.65 -8.82 26.58
CA GLY A 13 9.34 -7.71 25.67
C GLY A 13 10.54 -7.06 24.99
N VAL A 14 10.35 -6.76 23.70
CA VAL A 14 11.22 -5.91 22.90
C VAL A 14 10.34 -4.95 22.09
N SER A 15 10.81 -3.72 22.01
CA SER A 15 10.18 -2.52 21.45
C SER A 15 9.67 -2.66 19.99
N ASN A 16 8.64 -1.88 19.70
CA ASN A 16 7.76 -1.99 18.52
C ASN A 16 8.32 -1.37 17.22
N SER A 17 9.63 -1.25 17.03
CA SER A 17 10.25 -0.51 15.91
C SER A 17 10.91 -1.38 14.82
N ASN A 18 10.85 -2.71 14.91
CA ASN A 18 11.51 -3.63 13.96
C ASN A 18 10.53 -4.31 13.00
N LYS A 19 10.13 -3.69 11.88
CA LYS A 19 9.26 -4.36 10.88
C LYS A 19 9.70 -4.08 9.45
N THR A 20 10.17 -5.13 8.75
CA THR A 20 10.37 -5.18 7.29
C THR A 20 9.02 -5.11 6.56
N SER A 21 8.99 -4.83 5.25
CA SER A 21 7.71 -4.78 4.50
C SER A 21 6.92 -6.08 4.58
N ASP A 22 7.62 -7.21 4.70
CA ASP A 22 7.00 -8.55 4.82
C ASP A 22 6.36 -8.75 6.18
N PHE A 23 7.02 -8.27 7.23
CA PHE A 23 6.41 -8.25 8.55
C PHE A 23 5.16 -7.35 8.56
N ARG A 24 5.16 -6.24 7.81
CA ARG A 24 3.98 -5.35 7.70
C ARG A 24 2.83 -6.02 6.94
N GLN A 25 3.11 -6.74 5.85
CA GLN A 25 2.13 -7.58 5.19
C GLN A 25 1.53 -8.60 6.18
N MET A 26 2.36 -9.29 6.97
CA MET A 26 1.91 -10.24 7.99
C MET A 26 1.05 -9.61 9.10
N VAL A 27 1.31 -8.34 9.48
CA VAL A 27 0.48 -7.61 10.45
C VAL A 27 -0.89 -7.24 9.86
N SER A 28 -0.97 -6.88 8.58
CA SER A 28 -2.24 -6.61 7.89
C SER A 28 -3.14 -7.86 7.85
N SER A 29 -2.55 -9.04 7.64
CA SER A 29 -3.28 -10.32 7.62
C SER A 29 -3.78 -10.79 9.00
N ARG A 30 -3.22 -10.27 10.11
CA ARG A 30 -3.60 -10.69 11.47
C ARG A 30 -5.05 -10.34 11.82
N THR A 31 -5.58 -9.25 11.24
CA THR A 31 -6.86 -8.64 11.59
C THR A 31 -8.04 -9.07 10.71
N ALA A 32 -7.80 -9.71 9.55
CA ALA A 32 -8.85 -10.06 8.58
C ALA A 32 -9.56 -11.40 8.86
N GLY A 33 -8.99 -12.28 9.70
CA GLY A 33 -9.53 -13.63 9.94
C GLY A 33 -10.69 -13.64 10.92
N GLY A 34 -11.89 -13.30 10.47
CA GLY A 34 -13.12 -13.46 11.24
C GLY A 34 -14.37 -13.11 10.43
N ALA A 35 -15.18 -14.15 10.18
CA ALA A 35 -16.54 -14.15 9.61
C ALA A 35 -16.66 -14.21 8.08
N ASN A 36 -17.09 -15.36 7.55
CA ASN A 36 -18.39 -15.43 6.86
C ASN A 36 -18.89 -16.87 6.66
N THR A 37 -20.16 -17.11 6.97
CA THR A 37 -20.95 -18.24 6.46
C THR A 37 -22.30 -17.71 5.97
N ASP A 38 -22.52 -17.93 4.68
CA ASP A 38 -23.78 -18.12 3.95
C ASP A 38 -24.98 -17.19 4.18
N ARG A 39 -25.39 -16.53 3.08
CA ARG A 39 -26.81 -16.51 2.66
C ARG A 39 -26.98 -16.07 1.20
N SER A 40 -27.59 -16.96 0.41
CA SER A 40 -28.11 -16.68 -0.93
C SER A 40 -29.34 -15.78 -0.88
N LEU A 41 -29.46 -14.83 -1.81
CA LEU A 41 -30.70 -14.09 -2.07
C LEU A 41 -31.03 -14.12 -3.56
N THR A 42 -32.20 -14.69 -3.87
CA THR A 42 -32.86 -14.70 -5.17
C THR A 42 -33.57 -13.36 -5.45
N SER A 43 -33.40 -12.86 -6.67
CA SER A 43 -33.99 -11.65 -7.24
C SER A 43 -35.50 -11.74 -7.48
N LYS A 44 -36.24 -10.62 -7.31
CA LYS A 44 -37.46 -10.30 -8.08
C LYS A 44 -37.54 -8.81 -8.39
N ILE A 45 -37.75 -8.51 -9.68
CA ILE A 45 -38.07 -7.20 -10.28
C ILE A 45 -39.62 -7.06 -10.31
N PRO A 46 -40.17 -5.83 -10.26
CA PRO A 46 -40.97 -5.38 -11.40
C PRO A 46 -40.75 -3.93 -11.85
N LYS A 47 -41.01 -3.72 -13.14
CA LYS A 47 -41.03 -2.48 -13.92
C LYS A 47 -42.19 -1.55 -13.55
N GLY A 48 -42.06 -0.26 -13.86
CA GLY A 48 -43.19 0.67 -14.01
C GLY A 48 -42.76 2.05 -14.50
N GLU A 49 -43.08 2.38 -15.76
CA GLU A 49 -42.91 3.69 -16.41
C GLU A 49 -43.87 4.76 -15.87
N LYS A 50 -43.48 6.05 -15.97
CA LYS A 50 -44.30 7.10 -16.62
C LYS A 50 -43.54 8.43 -16.81
N LYS A 51 -43.61 8.95 -18.04
CA LYS A 51 -43.23 10.30 -18.51
C LYS A 51 -44.12 11.40 -17.90
N LYS A 52 -43.59 12.62 -17.77
CA LYS A 52 -44.23 13.86 -18.29
C LYS A 52 -43.27 15.07 -18.31
N ASN A 53 -43.62 16.02 -19.19
CA ASN A 53 -42.83 17.07 -19.82
C ASN A 53 -42.63 18.35 -18.98
N GLY A 54 -41.53 19.06 -19.27
CA GLY A 54 -41.56 20.44 -19.78
C GLY A 54 -41.38 21.60 -18.79
N ALA A 55 -40.28 22.36 -18.94
CA ALA A 55 -40.28 23.82 -19.08
C ALA A 55 -38.84 24.37 -19.29
N LEU A 56 -38.67 25.16 -20.35
CA LEU A 56 -37.49 26.01 -20.62
C LEU A 56 -37.32 27.09 -19.53
N LYS A 57 -36.09 27.33 -19.08
CA LYS A 57 -35.63 28.64 -18.63
C LYS A 57 -34.24 28.96 -19.19
N GLN A 58 -34.15 30.17 -19.71
CA GLN A 58 -33.00 30.79 -20.35
C GLN A 58 -31.85 31.09 -19.36
N GLY A 59 -30.62 31.07 -19.89
CA GLY A 59 -29.62 32.09 -19.58
C GLY A 59 -28.81 31.93 -18.29
N ARG A 60 -27.82 31.04 -18.31
CA ARG A 60 -26.56 31.25 -17.58
C ARG A 60 -25.40 30.88 -18.51
N ARG A 61 -24.46 31.82 -18.66
CA ARG A 61 -23.16 31.62 -19.32
C ARG A 61 -22.56 30.30 -18.84
N PRO A 62 -21.99 29.45 -19.71
CA PRO A 62 -21.30 28.27 -19.23
C PRO A 62 -20.09 28.73 -18.42
N ALA A 63 -20.18 28.55 -17.10
CA ALA A 63 -18.97 28.28 -16.34
C ALA A 63 -18.25 27.17 -17.10
N ALA A 64 -16.94 27.32 -17.33
CA ALA A 64 -16.12 26.26 -17.91
C ALA A 64 -16.56 24.95 -17.27
N MET A 65 -17.11 24.02 -18.07
CA MET A 65 -17.47 22.71 -17.58
C MET A 65 -16.17 22.10 -17.09
N THR A 66 -15.92 22.19 -15.79
CA THR A 66 -14.95 21.36 -15.11
C THR A 66 -15.46 19.96 -15.36
N GLU A 67 -14.84 19.30 -16.32
CA GLU A 67 -15.22 17.95 -16.70
C GLU A 67 -15.20 17.11 -15.42
N ALA A 68 -16.34 16.49 -15.07
CA ALA A 68 -16.46 15.77 -13.82
C ALA A 68 -15.34 14.72 -13.74
N LEU A 69 -14.62 14.71 -12.61
CA LEU A 69 -13.67 13.66 -12.30
C LEU A 69 -14.41 12.33 -12.26
N ASN A 70 -13.84 11.31 -12.87
CA ASN A 70 -14.31 9.93 -12.78
C ASN A 70 -13.10 9.02 -12.44
N ALA A 71 -13.37 7.74 -12.18
CA ALA A 71 -12.34 6.80 -11.78
C ALA A 71 -11.19 6.71 -12.81
N ASP A 72 -11.49 6.75 -14.11
CA ASP A 72 -10.48 6.63 -15.18
C ASP A 72 -9.57 7.86 -15.24
N LYS A 73 -10.14 9.07 -15.11
CA LYS A 73 -9.36 10.32 -15.06
C LYS A 73 -8.48 10.37 -13.82
N VAL A 74 -9.01 9.96 -12.66
CA VAL A 74 -8.23 9.90 -11.42
C VAL A 74 -7.06 8.93 -11.60
N LYS A 75 -7.33 7.73 -12.12
CA LYS A 75 -6.31 6.72 -12.39
C LYS A 75 -5.25 7.26 -13.34
N TRP A 76 -5.65 7.82 -14.47
CA TRP A 76 -4.74 8.34 -15.51
C TRP A 76 -3.84 9.46 -14.98
N SER A 77 -4.40 10.40 -14.20
CA SER A 77 -3.62 11.49 -13.59
C SER A 77 -2.59 10.95 -12.59
N LEU A 78 -2.96 9.97 -11.77
CA LEU A 78 -2.04 9.33 -10.83
C LEU A 78 -0.96 8.52 -11.56
N ASP A 79 -1.32 7.71 -12.56
CA ASP A 79 -0.37 6.91 -13.35
C ASP A 79 0.69 7.80 -14.02
N SER A 80 0.26 8.93 -14.59
CA SER A 80 1.15 9.89 -15.27
C SER A 80 2.27 10.43 -14.37
N CYS A 81 2.02 10.49 -13.06
CA CYS A 81 3.00 10.95 -12.07
C CYS A 81 3.75 9.79 -11.39
N LEU A 82 3.06 8.70 -11.06
CA LEU A 82 3.54 7.67 -10.15
C LEU A 82 4.16 6.46 -10.87
N THR A 83 3.72 6.10 -12.08
CA THR A 83 4.23 4.91 -12.78
C THR A 83 5.69 5.02 -13.17
N LYS A 84 6.12 6.22 -13.60
CA LYS A 84 7.55 6.50 -13.88
C LYS A 84 8.45 6.34 -12.65
N LEU A 85 7.88 6.44 -11.46
CA LEU A 85 8.54 6.28 -10.16
C LEU A 85 8.42 4.85 -9.62
N GLY A 86 7.92 3.90 -10.41
CA GLY A 86 7.80 2.50 -10.02
C GLY A 86 6.59 2.19 -9.13
N PHE A 87 5.53 3.00 -9.17
CA PHE A 87 4.27 2.68 -8.50
C PHE A 87 3.20 2.24 -9.50
N GLU A 88 2.22 1.47 -9.02
CA GLU A 88 1.00 1.15 -9.77
C GLU A 88 -0.21 1.58 -8.93
N VAL A 89 -1.26 2.06 -9.60
CA VAL A 89 -2.49 2.52 -8.94
C VAL A 89 -3.73 1.78 -9.45
N TYR A 90 -4.60 1.40 -8.52
CA TYR A 90 -5.79 0.62 -8.84
C TYR A 90 -7.01 1.21 -8.13
N PRO A 91 -8.01 1.72 -8.87
CA PRO A 91 -9.21 2.29 -8.28
C PRO A 91 -10.13 1.19 -7.73
N LEU A 92 -10.83 1.51 -6.65
CA LEU A 92 -11.88 0.68 -6.04
C LEU A 92 -12.99 1.55 -5.43
N LYS A 93 -14.16 0.96 -5.21
CA LYS A 93 -15.21 1.58 -4.38
C LYS A 93 -15.06 1.16 -2.93
N VAL A 94 -15.26 2.09 -2.00
CA VAL A 94 -15.23 1.78 -0.56
C VAL A 94 -16.19 0.64 -0.21
N GLY A 95 -17.37 0.59 -0.84
CA GLY A 95 -18.34 -0.48 -0.62
C GLY A 95 -17.81 -1.88 -0.95
N TRP A 96 -16.94 -2.02 -1.96
CA TRP A 96 -16.32 -3.31 -2.31
C TRP A 96 -15.37 -3.80 -1.21
N TYR A 97 -14.64 -2.86 -0.60
CA TYR A 97 -13.75 -3.16 0.51
C TYR A 97 -14.55 -3.50 1.79
N ASN A 98 -15.55 -2.68 2.13
CA ASN A 98 -16.37 -2.87 3.33
C ASN A 98 -17.18 -4.17 3.27
N ALA A 99 -17.66 -4.58 2.09
CA ALA A 99 -18.44 -5.81 1.90
C ALA A 99 -17.70 -7.09 2.31
N LEU A 100 -16.35 -7.10 2.32
CA LEU A 100 -15.55 -8.25 2.71
C LEU A 100 -15.13 -8.25 4.18
N LEU A 101 -15.48 -7.22 4.95
CA LEU A 101 -14.94 -6.99 6.28
C LEU A 101 -16.03 -6.84 7.33
N PRO A 102 -15.73 -7.19 8.61
CA PRO A 102 -16.62 -6.88 9.70
C PRO A 102 -16.72 -5.35 9.93
N PRO A 103 -17.84 -4.83 10.47
CA PRO A 103 -18.04 -3.40 10.69
C PRO A 103 -16.91 -2.68 11.44
N SER A 104 -16.24 -3.38 12.36
CA SER A 104 -15.11 -2.81 13.12
C SER A 104 -13.86 -2.48 12.28
N LEU A 105 -13.83 -2.88 11.01
CA LEU A 105 -12.74 -2.65 10.05
C LEU A 105 -13.23 -1.90 8.79
N HIS A 106 -14.48 -1.44 8.78
CA HIS A 106 -15.02 -0.63 7.69
C HIS A 106 -14.33 0.73 7.61
N LEU A 107 -14.21 1.24 6.40
CA LEU A 107 -13.90 2.65 6.17
C LEU A 107 -15.20 3.43 6.32
N ASP A 108 -15.16 4.49 7.13
CA ASP A 108 -16.32 5.35 7.42
C ASP A 108 -16.57 6.36 6.27
N TYR A 109 -16.90 5.82 5.10
CA TYR A 109 -17.28 6.59 3.91
C TYR A 109 -18.45 5.90 3.20
N PRO A 110 -19.24 6.65 2.41
CA PRO A 110 -20.27 6.07 1.54
C PRO A 110 -19.71 4.98 0.62
N ASP A 111 -20.51 3.95 0.33
CA ASP A 111 -20.09 2.82 -0.51
C ASP A 111 -19.64 3.24 -1.92
N ALA A 112 -20.24 4.30 -2.45
CA ALA A 112 -19.93 4.84 -3.78
C ALA A 112 -18.65 5.71 -3.81
N THR A 113 -18.03 6.00 -2.67
CA THR A 113 -16.81 6.81 -2.60
C THR A 113 -15.66 6.12 -3.34
N LEU A 114 -14.95 6.89 -4.18
CA LEU A 114 -13.76 6.42 -4.87
C LEU A 114 -12.59 6.31 -3.90
N ALA A 115 -11.94 5.16 -3.91
CA ALA A 115 -10.62 4.98 -3.35
C ALA A 115 -9.64 4.46 -4.40
N VAL A 116 -8.34 4.65 -4.16
CA VAL A 116 -7.27 4.16 -5.03
C VAL A 116 -6.22 3.51 -4.16
N VAL A 117 -5.93 2.22 -4.40
CA VAL A 117 -4.80 1.55 -3.75
C VAL A 117 -3.53 1.79 -4.56
N VAL A 118 -2.43 2.08 -3.87
CA VAL A 118 -1.11 2.34 -4.46
C VAL A 118 -0.16 1.22 -4.07
N LEU A 119 0.49 0.61 -5.07
CA LEU A 119 1.49 -0.43 -4.92
C LEU A 119 2.85 0.13 -5.36
N SER A 120 3.94 -0.34 -4.74
CA SER A 120 5.30 -0.15 -5.27
C SER A 120 5.78 -1.43 -5.95
N THR A 121 6.27 -1.29 -7.17
CA THR A 121 6.99 -2.32 -7.95
C THR A 121 8.48 -2.35 -7.54
N PRO A 122 9.29 -3.30 -8.05
CA PRO A 122 10.73 -3.29 -7.84
C PRO A 122 11.38 -1.95 -8.20
N ASP A 123 11.04 -1.39 -9.36
CA ASP A 123 11.56 -0.12 -9.89
C ASP A 123 11.42 1.07 -8.93
N MET A 124 10.50 1.02 -7.96
CA MET A 124 10.34 2.10 -6.98
C MET A 124 11.62 2.36 -6.20
N PHE A 125 12.40 1.31 -5.94
CA PHE A 125 13.63 1.46 -5.18
C PHE A 125 14.65 2.32 -5.93
N GLU A 126 14.94 1.98 -7.18
CA GLU A 126 15.92 2.71 -7.99
C GLU A 126 15.38 4.04 -8.54
N ARG A 127 14.09 4.11 -8.93
CA ARG A 127 13.52 5.29 -9.59
C ARG A 127 12.94 6.34 -8.64
N ALA A 128 12.60 5.96 -7.40
CA ALA A 128 12.04 6.88 -6.42
C ALA A 128 12.91 6.94 -5.16
N PHE A 129 13.20 5.80 -4.55
CA PHE A 129 13.86 5.77 -3.25
C PHE A 129 15.31 6.25 -3.29
N LEU A 130 16.14 5.78 -4.23
CA LEU A 130 17.53 6.25 -4.33
C LEU A 130 17.60 7.76 -4.64
N PRO A 131 16.88 8.33 -5.64
CA PRO A 131 16.84 9.78 -5.86
C PRO A 131 16.33 10.57 -4.65
N PHE A 132 15.37 10.04 -3.90
CA PHE A 132 14.87 10.66 -2.67
C PHE A 132 15.96 10.78 -1.60
N LEU A 133 16.84 9.78 -1.47
CA LEU A 133 17.98 9.81 -0.56
C LEU A 133 19.08 10.78 -1.02
N GLU A 134 19.33 10.87 -2.33
CA GLU A 134 20.29 11.81 -2.93
C GLU A 134 19.92 13.25 -2.63
N ASN A 135 18.63 13.57 -2.77
CA ASN A 135 18.10 14.89 -2.48
C ASN A 135 17.98 15.19 -0.96
N ARG A 136 18.42 14.27 -0.09
CA ARG A 136 18.43 14.42 1.39
C ARG A 136 17.06 14.83 1.97
N LEU A 137 15.97 14.39 1.34
CA LEU A 137 14.60 14.79 1.70
C LEU A 137 14.03 14.01 2.91
N PHE A 138 14.88 13.29 3.65
CA PHE A 138 14.45 12.41 4.74
C PHE A 138 14.94 12.85 6.12
N GLN A 139 14.09 12.63 7.11
CA GLN A 139 14.34 12.84 8.53
C GLN A 139 14.77 11.52 9.19
N ARG A 140 15.71 11.57 10.15
CA ARG A 140 16.23 10.36 10.80
C ARG A 140 15.26 9.66 11.75
N LEU A 141 14.10 10.26 12.04
CA LEU A 141 13.13 9.78 13.04
C LEU A 141 12.19 8.67 12.53
N SER A 142 12.12 8.46 11.22
CA SER A 142 11.22 7.48 10.62
C SER A 142 11.88 6.69 9.49
N ASP A 143 11.25 5.59 9.08
CA ASP A 143 11.79 4.74 8.04
C ASP A 143 11.95 5.52 6.72
N PRO A 144 13.12 5.48 6.06
CA PRO A 144 13.35 6.25 4.84
C PRO A 144 12.41 5.88 3.67
N VAL A 145 11.97 4.62 3.57
CA VAL A 145 11.04 4.22 2.50
C VAL A 145 9.66 4.81 2.74
N ASP A 146 9.20 4.84 3.99
CA ASP A 146 7.91 5.44 4.35
C ASP A 146 7.87 6.93 4.00
N GLN A 147 8.98 7.64 4.25
CA GLN A 147 9.10 9.05 3.91
C GLN A 147 9.15 9.30 2.40
N CYS A 148 9.88 8.45 1.66
CA CYS A 148 9.91 8.49 0.21
C CYS A 148 8.51 8.32 -0.39
N VAL A 149 7.80 7.27 0.05
CA VAL A 149 6.43 6.98 -0.40
C VAL A 149 5.49 8.15 -0.08
N LYS A 150 5.55 8.67 1.15
CA LYS A 150 4.75 9.83 1.55
C LYS A 150 5.05 11.06 0.71
N HIS A 151 6.33 11.37 0.46
CA HIS A 151 6.74 12.50 -0.36
C HIS A 151 6.14 12.44 -1.76
N TYR A 152 6.35 11.35 -2.49
CA TYR A 152 5.88 11.24 -3.86
C TYR A 152 4.36 11.15 -3.98
N ILE A 153 3.68 10.47 -3.06
CA ILE A 153 2.21 10.43 -3.04
C ILE A 153 1.63 11.82 -2.74
N THR A 154 2.15 12.53 -1.74
CA THR A 154 1.72 13.91 -1.44
C THR A 154 1.96 14.83 -2.63
N CYS A 155 3.14 14.79 -3.26
CA CYS A 155 3.42 15.59 -4.45
C CYS A 155 2.47 15.27 -5.60
N ALA A 156 2.21 14.00 -5.89
CA ALA A 156 1.29 13.60 -6.94
C ALA A 156 -0.12 14.15 -6.70
N ILE A 157 -0.66 13.99 -5.49
CA ILE A 157 -2.00 14.49 -5.13
C ILE A 157 -2.06 16.01 -5.24
N SER A 158 -1.10 16.73 -4.66
CA SER A 158 -1.11 18.20 -4.68
C SER A 158 -0.99 18.77 -6.09
N GLN A 159 -0.28 18.09 -7.01
CA GLN A 159 -0.14 18.52 -8.39
C GLN A 159 -1.36 18.17 -9.25
N THR A 160 -1.96 17.00 -9.05
CA THR A 160 -3.03 16.48 -9.92
C THR A 160 -4.43 16.82 -9.43
N PHE A 161 -4.61 16.98 -8.11
CA PHE A 161 -5.91 17.23 -7.49
C PHE A 161 -5.86 18.32 -6.41
N PRO A 162 -5.39 19.55 -6.73
CA PRO A 162 -5.20 20.62 -5.74
C PRO A 162 -6.49 21.06 -5.01
N SER A 163 -7.66 20.82 -5.62
CA SER A 163 -8.96 21.19 -5.05
C SER A 163 -9.73 20.00 -4.45
N GLN A 164 -9.18 18.80 -4.47
CA GLN A 164 -9.85 17.60 -3.92
C GLN A 164 -9.37 17.32 -2.51
N ARG A 165 -10.30 16.89 -1.65
CA ARG A 165 -9.97 16.33 -0.35
C ARG A 165 -9.65 14.85 -0.49
N VAL A 166 -8.41 14.50 -0.20
CA VAL A 166 -7.92 13.12 -0.30
C VAL A 166 -7.41 12.68 1.08
N ASP A 167 -8.11 11.74 1.71
CA ASP A 167 -7.59 11.05 2.90
C ASP A 167 -6.58 9.99 2.48
N VAL A 168 -5.34 10.14 2.93
CA VAL A 168 -4.23 9.24 2.59
C VAL A 168 -3.90 8.38 3.79
N ARG A 169 -4.07 7.07 3.63
CA ARG A 169 -3.74 6.06 4.64
C ARG A 169 -2.58 5.21 4.17
N TYR A 170 -1.51 5.12 4.95
CA TYR A 170 -0.33 4.32 4.61
C TYR A 170 -0.36 2.94 5.26
N ASP A 171 0.25 1.95 4.61
CA ASP A 171 0.25 0.54 5.04
C ASP A 171 0.79 0.31 6.46
N TYR A 172 1.66 1.20 6.91
CA TYR A 172 2.29 1.15 8.23
C TYR A 172 1.48 1.84 9.34
N GLU A 173 0.42 2.57 9.01
CA GLU A 173 -0.33 3.34 9.99
C GLU A 173 -1.28 2.48 10.81
N LEU A 174 -1.22 2.68 12.12
CA LEU A 174 -2.08 2.02 13.09
C LEU A 174 -2.95 3.05 13.82
N LEU A 175 -4.17 2.67 14.13
CA LEU A 175 -5.02 3.35 15.10
C LEU A 175 -4.41 3.25 16.52
N PRO A 176 -4.84 4.09 17.48
CA PRO A 176 -4.43 3.95 18.89
C PRO A 176 -4.67 2.54 19.46
N SER A 177 -5.71 1.86 18.97
CA SER A 177 -6.03 0.46 19.28
C SER A 177 -5.06 -0.58 18.70
N ARG A 178 -3.98 -0.14 18.03
CA ARG A 178 -2.99 -0.96 17.31
C ARG A 178 -3.54 -1.72 16.10
N LYS A 179 -4.81 -1.50 15.73
CA LYS A 179 -5.39 -2.00 14.48
C LYS A 179 -4.86 -1.18 13.29
N PRO A 180 -4.61 -1.78 12.11
CA PRO A 180 -4.31 -1.03 10.90
C PRO A 180 -5.40 -0.02 10.56
N LYS A 181 -5.05 1.16 10.02
CA LYS A 181 -6.04 2.13 9.52
C LYS A 181 -6.85 1.60 8.33
N PHE A 182 -6.30 0.63 7.60
CA PHE A 182 -6.98 -0.16 6.57
C PHE A 182 -6.25 -1.50 6.37
N LEU A 183 -6.93 -2.49 5.78
CA LEU A 183 -6.37 -3.79 5.43
C LEU A 183 -5.84 -3.75 4.00
N ALA A 184 -4.54 -3.53 3.88
CA ALA A 184 -3.85 -3.36 2.60
C ALA A 184 -4.13 -4.49 1.60
N GLN A 185 -4.02 -5.75 2.04
CA GLN A 185 -4.22 -6.92 1.17
C GLN A 185 -5.66 -7.04 0.66
N THR A 186 -6.66 -6.72 1.50
CA THR A 186 -8.07 -6.66 1.08
C THR A 186 -8.27 -5.57 0.03
N ALA A 187 -7.70 -4.37 0.23
CA ALA A 187 -7.79 -3.28 -0.75
C ALA A 187 -7.13 -3.65 -2.10
N ALA A 188 -5.98 -4.31 -2.08
CA ALA A 188 -5.33 -4.82 -3.29
C ALA A 188 -6.16 -5.91 -4.00
N HIS A 189 -6.86 -6.78 -3.24
CA HIS A 189 -7.73 -7.79 -3.82
C HIS A 189 -8.94 -7.16 -4.50
N VAL A 190 -9.71 -6.32 -3.80
CA VAL A 190 -11.00 -5.81 -4.32
C VAL A 190 -10.83 -4.80 -5.45
N SER A 191 -9.65 -4.19 -5.59
CA SER A 191 -9.29 -3.32 -6.71
C SER A 191 -8.83 -4.08 -7.96
N GLY A 192 -8.66 -5.40 -7.86
CA GLY A 192 -8.15 -6.24 -8.95
C GLY A 192 -6.62 -6.25 -9.09
N ALA A 193 -5.89 -5.55 -8.23
CA ALA A 193 -4.44 -5.41 -8.34
C ALA A 193 -3.68 -6.72 -8.12
N ALA A 194 -4.02 -7.45 -7.05
CA ALA A 194 -3.33 -8.69 -6.69
C ALA A 194 -4.27 -9.63 -5.93
N PHE A 195 -4.26 -10.91 -6.28
CA PHE A 195 -5.11 -11.89 -5.60
C PHE A 195 -4.57 -12.13 -4.20
N TYR A 196 -5.40 -11.90 -3.19
CA TYR A 196 -5.10 -12.19 -1.78
C TYR A 196 -5.45 -13.65 -1.43
N TYR A 197 -4.44 -14.51 -1.33
CA TYR A 197 -4.61 -15.91 -0.93
C TYR A 197 -4.60 -16.02 0.58
N GLN A 198 -5.62 -16.66 1.11
CA GLN A 198 -5.88 -16.83 2.53
C GLN A 198 -5.94 -18.31 2.91
N GLN A 199 -5.84 -18.57 4.20
CA GLN A 199 -6.02 -19.92 4.75
C GLN A 199 -7.34 -20.56 4.27
N SER A 200 -8.43 -19.78 4.19
CA SER A 200 -9.75 -20.22 3.71
C SER A 200 -9.78 -20.65 2.24
N ASP A 201 -8.78 -20.27 1.44
CA ASP A 201 -8.72 -20.61 0.01
C ASP A 201 -8.11 -22.01 -0.23
N VAL A 202 -7.70 -22.70 0.83
CA VAL A 202 -7.21 -24.08 0.81
C VAL A 202 -8.26 -24.99 1.45
N LYS A 203 -8.85 -25.89 0.66
CA LYS A 203 -9.73 -26.96 1.16
C LYS A 203 -8.90 -28.01 1.90
N ASP A 204 -9.48 -28.66 2.91
CA ASP A 204 -8.82 -29.70 3.71
C ASP A 204 -7.43 -29.27 4.19
N GLN A 205 -7.40 -28.19 4.98
CA GLN A 205 -6.18 -27.48 5.36
C GLN A 205 -5.21 -28.39 6.13
N PRO A 206 -3.92 -28.46 5.75
CA PRO A 206 -2.95 -29.36 6.40
C PRO A 206 -2.40 -28.82 7.73
N TRP A 207 -2.80 -27.61 8.16
CA TRP A 207 -2.16 -26.89 9.25
C TRP A 207 -2.84 -27.06 10.63
N GLY A 208 -3.96 -27.80 10.70
CA GLY A 208 -4.75 -27.93 11.93
C GLY A 208 -5.14 -26.57 12.50
N ASP A 209 -4.91 -26.37 13.81
CA ASP A 209 -5.24 -25.11 14.51
C ASP A 209 -4.23 -23.98 14.27
N LYS A 210 -3.17 -24.22 13.48
CA LYS A 210 -2.14 -23.21 13.23
C LYS A 210 -2.71 -22.11 12.34
N LYS A 211 -2.69 -20.87 12.84
CA LYS A 211 -3.06 -19.68 12.08
C LYS A 211 -2.06 -19.43 10.95
N MET A 212 -2.55 -19.35 9.72
CA MET A 212 -1.78 -18.97 8.54
C MET A 212 -2.17 -17.57 8.07
N PHE A 213 -1.18 -16.69 7.96
CA PHE A 213 -1.39 -15.36 7.40
C PHE A 213 -1.44 -15.44 5.88
N GLY A 214 -2.41 -14.74 5.30
CA GLY A 214 -2.54 -14.65 3.85
C GLY A 214 -1.48 -13.76 3.21
N VAL A 215 -1.37 -13.86 1.89
CA VAL A 215 -0.42 -13.07 1.09
C VAL A 215 -1.02 -12.73 -0.28
N CYS A 216 -0.75 -11.52 -0.76
CA CYS A 216 -1.14 -11.13 -2.12
C CYS A 216 -0.07 -11.55 -3.12
N VAL A 217 -0.49 -12.06 -4.28
CA VAL A 217 0.40 -12.33 -5.43
C VAL A 217 -0.05 -11.48 -6.60
N HIS A 218 0.88 -10.65 -7.09
CA HIS A 218 0.68 -9.81 -8.25
C HIS A 218 0.88 -10.64 -9.54
N PRO A 219 -0.02 -10.57 -10.53
CA PRO A 219 0.01 -11.45 -11.70
C PRO A 219 1.26 -11.31 -12.58
N ARG A 220 1.98 -10.19 -12.48
CA ARG A 220 3.24 -9.94 -13.23
C ARG A 220 4.49 -10.00 -12.36
N LEU A 221 4.36 -9.73 -11.07
CA LEU A 221 5.52 -9.52 -10.18
C LEU A 221 5.64 -10.61 -9.12
N GLY A 222 4.70 -11.57 -9.08
CA GLY A 222 4.61 -12.51 -7.98
C GLY A 222 4.47 -11.78 -6.65
N GLY A 223 5.32 -12.10 -5.68
CA GLY A 223 5.41 -11.36 -4.43
C GLY A 223 6.37 -10.18 -4.46
N TRP A 224 7.03 -9.84 -5.57
CA TRP A 224 8.03 -8.76 -5.67
C TRP A 224 7.40 -7.37 -5.78
N PHE A 225 6.51 -7.04 -4.84
CA PHE A 225 5.89 -5.73 -4.74
C PHE A 225 5.50 -5.48 -3.27
N ALA A 226 5.03 -4.27 -2.98
CA ALA A 226 4.41 -3.97 -1.70
C ALA A 226 3.23 -3.00 -1.88
N ILE A 227 2.20 -3.17 -1.06
CA ILE A 227 1.06 -2.25 -0.98
C ILE A 227 1.48 -1.09 -0.06
N ARG A 228 1.24 0.14 -0.49
CA ARG A 228 1.82 1.34 0.14
C ARG A 228 0.79 2.28 0.75
N ALA A 229 -0.31 2.52 0.04
CA ALA A 229 -1.32 3.46 0.50
C ALA A 229 -2.70 3.15 -0.04
N LEU A 230 -3.70 3.68 0.64
CA LEU A 230 -5.07 3.85 0.17
C LEU A 230 -5.38 5.35 0.15
N LEU A 231 -5.77 5.86 -1.00
CA LEU A 231 -6.17 7.25 -1.21
C LEU A 231 -7.70 7.28 -1.32
N VAL A 232 -8.39 7.94 -0.38
CA VAL A 232 -9.86 8.05 -0.42
C VAL A 232 -10.24 9.46 -0.82
N PHE A 233 -10.95 9.61 -1.94
CA PHE A 233 -11.39 10.90 -2.46
C PHE A 233 -12.74 11.25 -1.82
N GLU A 234 -12.71 11.99 -0.71
CA GLU A 234 -13.84 12.16 0.21
C GLU A 234 -15.11 12.67 -0.49
N ASP A 235 -14.95 13.59 -1.43
CA ASP A 235 -16.04 14.27 -2.14
C ASP A 235 -16.39 13.63 -3.50
N LEU A 236 -15.70 12.55 -3.89
CA LEU A 236 -15.87 11.91 -5.19
C LEU A 236 -16.61 10.59 -5.06
N THR A 237 -17.87 10.59 -5.49
CA THR A 237 -18.70 9.38 -5.60
C THR A 237 -18.79 8.94 -7.04
N ILE A 238 -18.64 7.63 -7.27
CA ILE A 238 -18.64 7.01 -8.59
C ILE A 238 -19.85 6.07 -8.66
N GLY A 239 -20.67 6.26 -9.70
CA GLY A 239 -21.92 5.54 -9.89
C GLY A 239 -21.71 4.13 -10.44
N SER A 240 -22.77 3.53 -10.98
CA SER A 240 -22.77 2.16 -11.51
C SER A 240 -21.86 1.93 -12.73
N GLU A 241 -21.32 2.99 -13.34
CA GLU A 241 -20.41 2.93 -14.48
C GLU A 241 -19.09 2.23 -14.16
N MET A 242 -18.61 2.31 -12.92
CA MET A 242 -17.39 1.62 -12.52
C MET A 242 -17.70 0.18 -12.10
N VAL A 243 -17.19 -0.75 -12.90
CA VAL A 243 -17.31 -2.20 -12.71
C VAL A 243 -16.09 -2.72 -11.94
N GLN A 244 -16.32 -3.61 -10.99
CA GLN A 244 -15.24 -4.25 -10.23
C GLN A 244 -14.47 -5.22 -11.13
N GLN A 245 -13.15 -5.03 -11.20
CA GLN A 245 -12.27 -6.02 -11.81
C GLN A 245 -11.78 -6.98 -10.73
N PHE A 246 -12.02 -8.27 -10.94
CA PHE A 246 -11.51 -9.30 -10.04
C PHE A 246 -10.02 -9.56 -10.31
N PRO A 247 -9.21 -9.75 -9.26
CA PRO A 247 -7.80 -10.03 -9.44
C PRO A 247 -7.61 -11.40 -10.10
N LYS A 248 -6.59 -11.52 -10.95
CA LYS A 248 -6.28 -12.79 -11.61
C LYS A 248 -5.82 -13.84 -10.57
N ASP A 249 -6.54 -14.94 -10.47
CA ASP A 249 -6.07 -16.14 -9.77
C ASP A 249 -4.90 -16.74 -10.56
N CYS A 250 -3.69 -16.47 -10.08
CA CYS A 250 -2.43 -16.88 -10.68
C CYS A 250 -1.79 -18.07 -9.95
N VAL A 251 -2.39 -18.53 -8.85
CA VAL A 251 -1.98 -19.72 -8.07
C VAL A 251 -3.25 -20.59 -7.84
N PRO A 252 -3.79 -21.21 -8.90
CA PRO A 252 -5.11 -21.84 -8.84
C PRO A 252 -5.08 -23.22 -8.16
N SER A 253 -3.94 -23.91 -8.14
CA SER A 253 -3.84 -25.25 -7.56
C SER A 253 -3.76 -25.19 -6.04
N ARG A 254 -4.40 -26.17 -5.39
CA ARG A 254 -4.40 -26.28 -3.92
C ARG A 254 -2.98 -26.45 -3.38
N GLU A 255 -2.18 -27.25 -4.06
CA GLU A 255 -0.80 -27.58 -3.67
C GLU A 255 0.10 -26.35 -3.73
N GLU A 256 -0.02 -25.51 -4.76
CA GLU A 256 0.76 -24.27 -4.84
C GLU A 256 0.25 -23.21 -3.85
N ARG A 257 -1.05 -23.16 -3.52
CA ARG A 257 -1.56 -22.31 -2.43
C ARG A 257 -1.00 -22.73 -1.07
N ILE A 258 -0.88 -24.03 -0.81
CA ILE A 258 -0.24 -24.55 0.40
C ILE A 258 1.23 -24.11 0.41
N ARG A 259 1.96 -24.38 -0.67
CA ARG A 259 3.37 -24.01 -0.82
C ARG A 259 3.60 -22.51 -0.62
N LEU A 260 2.75 -21.67 -1.21
CA LEU A 260 2.79 -20.21 -1.06
C LEU A 260 2.62 -19.79 0.39
N LEU A 261 1.57 -20.28 1.06
CA LEU A 261 1.26 -19.91 2.43
C LEU A 261 2.33 -20.42 3.41
N GLU A 262 2.87 -21.62 3.20
CA GLU A 262 3.98 -22.14 4.01
C GLU A 262 5.27 -21.35 3.81
N ALA A 263 5.65 -21.08 2.55
CA ALA A 263 6.83 -20.28 2.24
C ALA A 263 6.72 -18.86 2.83
N PHE A 264 5.54 -18.22 2.74
CA PHE A 264 5.32 -16.91 3.33
C PHE A 264 5.34 -16.94 4.87
N ASN A 265 4.74 -17.94 5.51
CA ASN A 265 4.62 -17.95 6.97
C ASN A 265 5.88 -18.47 7.67
N PHE A 266 6.64 -19.38 7.05
CA PHE A 266 7.78 -20.05 7.68
C PHE A 266 9.13 -19.63 7.11
N CYS A 267 9.18 -19.18 5.86
CA CYS A 267 10.42 -18.98 5.10
C CYS A 267 10.53 -17.60 4.45
N TRP A 268 9.69 -16.60 4.80
CA TRP A 268 9.64 -15.31 4.08
C TRP A 268 10.99 -14.60 3.87
N GLN A 269 11.96 -14.83 4.77
CA GLN A 269 13.30 -14.24 4.71
C GLN A 269 14.15 -14.74 3.53
N ASP A 270 13.84 -15.90 2.97
CA ASP A 270 14.55 -16.45 1.81
C ASP A 270 14.01 -15.94 0.46
N TRP A 271 12.94 -15.12 0.49
CA TRP A 271 12.29 -14.50 -0.66
C TRP A 271 11.54 -15.48 -1.59
N SER A 272 11.63 -16.79 -1.39
CA SER A 272 11.14 -17.82 -2.32
C SER A 272 9.62 -17.77 -2.56
N TYR A 273 8.83 -17.35 -1.56
CA TYR A 273 7.38 -17.20 -1.72
C TYR A 273 7.02 -16.18 -2.81
N ARG A 274 7.91 -15.23 -3.11
CA ARG A 274 7.69 -14.19 -4.12
C ARG A 274 7.77 -14.73 -5.54
N ASP A 275 8.44 -15.86 -5.74
CA ASP A 275 8.65 -16.53 -7.03
C ASP A 275 7.62 -17.63 -7.30
N ILE A 276 6.53 -17.69 -6.52
CA ILE A 276 5.43 -18.67 -6.71
C ILE A 276 4.86 -18.64 -8.14
N VAL A 277 4.91 -17.47 -8.78
CA VAL A 277 4.66 -17.30 -10.22
C VAL A 277 5.88 -16.64 -10.85
N PRO A 278 6.24 -16.95 -12.10
CA PRO A 278 7.38 -16.33 -12.76
C PRO A 278 7.24 -14.80 -12.85
N PRO A 279 8.08 -14.02 -12.15
CA PRO A 279 7.97 -12.57 -12.16
C PRO A 279 8.67 -11.98 -13.39
N VAL A 280 8.08 -10.94 -13.99
CA VAL A 280 8.74 -10.17 -15.07
C VAL A 280 9.87 -9.29 -14.54
N GLN A 281 9.88 -9.05 -13.22
CA GLN A 281 10.89 -8.24 -12.54
C GLN A 281 10.94 -8.65 -11.06
N THR A 282 12.14 -8.71 -10.50
CA THR A 282 12.40 -8.92 -9.07
C THR A 282 13.12 -7.73 -8.47
N TYR A 283 13.25 -7.71 -7.14
CA TYR A 283 14.10 -6.71 -6.49
C TYR A 283 15.56 -6.89 -6.90
N SER A 284 16.27 -5.78 -7.10
CA SER A 284 17.72 -5.83 -7.33
C SER A 284 18.44 -6.36 -6.10
N GLN A 285 19.69 -6.82 -6.26
CA GLN A 285 20.48 -7.24 -5.09
C GLN A 285 20.59 -6.13 -4.05
N LYS A 286 20.80 -4.88 -4.49
CA LYS A 286 20.86 -3.70 -3.61
C LYS A 286 19.55 -3.50 -2.84
N GLN A 287 18.41 -3.65 -3.50
CA GLN A 287 17.10 -3.57 -2.87
C GLN A 287 16.86 -4.72 -1.86
N LYS A 288 17.27 -5.94 -2.20
CA LYS A 288 17.23 -7.10 -1.28
C LYS A 288 18.11 -6.86 -0.06
N ASP A 289 19.33 -6.37 -0.25
CA ASP A 289 20.26 -6.03 0.84
C ASP A 289 19.64 -4.99 1.78
N TYR A 290 18.98 -3.96 1.23
CA TYR A 290 18.27 -2.96 2.02
C TYR A 290 17.15 -3.58 2.87
N PHE A 291 16.29 -4.40 2.27
CA PHE A 291 15.14 -4.94 2.98
C PHE A 291 15.47 -6.11 3.92
N SER A 292 16.54 -6.86 3.65
CA SER A 292 17.15 -7.82 4.58
C SER A 292 17.80 -7.12 5.78
N THR A 293 18.24 -5.87 5.61
CA THR A 293 18.82 -5.08 6.71
C THR A 293 17.74 -4.65 7.70
N LYS A 294 17.99 -4.91 8.99
CA LYS A 294 17.06 -4.55 10.08
C LYS A 294 16.81 -3.04 10.09
N PRO A 295 15.58 -2.57 10.40
CA PRO A 295 15.27 -1.14 10.39
C PRO A 295 16.26 -0.25 11.15
N ALA A 296 16.72 -0.69 12.34
CA ALA A 296 17.70 0.03 13.14
C ALA A 296 19.10 0.15 12.47
N GLU A 297 19.43 -0.75 11.56
CA GLU A 297 20.73 -0.81 10.86
C GLU A 297 20.68 -0.14 9.48
N ARG A 298 19.49 0.21 8.96
CA ARG A 298 19.32 0.80 7.63
C ARG A 298 20.08 2.10 7.46
N PHE A 299 20.09 2.99 8.47
CA PHE A 299 20.88 4.23 8.38
C PHE A 299 22.38 3.96 8.31
N LYS A 300 22.88 2.90 8.97
CA LYS A 300 24.28 2.49 8.85
C LYS A 300 24.58 1.99 7.43
N LEU A 301 23.71 1.17 6.86
CA LEU A 301 23.83 0.71 5.48
C LEU A 301 23.81 1.89 4.49
N LEU A 302 22.90 2.85 4.67
CA LEU A 302 22.81 4.02 3.80
C LEU A 302 24.06 4.91 3.88
N LYS A 303 24.73 5.00 5.04
CA LYS A 303 26.06 5.63 5.16
C LYS A 303 27.09 4.90 4.32
N THR A 304 27.14 3.56 4.38
CA THR A 304 28.08 2.77 3.57
C THR A 304 27.84 2.90 2.06
N TRP A 305 26.64 3.32 1.65
CA TRP A 305 26.30 3.60 0.26
C TRP A 305 26.52 5.07 -0.15
N GLY A 306 27.01 5.94 0.74
CA GLY A 306 27.28 7.36 0.43
C GLY A 306 26.07 8.30 0.56
N PHE A 307 24.91 7.84 1.04
CA PHE A 307 23.71 8.68 1.19
C PHE A 307 23.69 9.52 2.48
N LEU A 308 24.68 9.39 3.34
CA LEU A 308 24.75 10.11 4.62
C LEU A 308 26.20 10.49 4.87
N LEU A 309 26.50 11.78 4.68
CA LEU A 309 27.81 12.32 5.03
C LEU A 309 28.02 12.22 6.56
N THR A 310 29.27 12.03 6.94
CA THR A 310 29.73 12.17 8.32
C THR A 310 29.65 13.65 8.70
N GLU A 311 29.39 13.98 9.97
CA GLU A 311 29.40 15.38 10.44
C GLU A 311 30.76 16.08 10.19
N GLU A 312 31.80 15.29 9.88
CA GLU A 312 33.14 15.70 9.48
C GLU A 312 33.22 16.30 8.06
N ASP A 313 32.17 16.16 7.23
CA ASP A 313 32.16 16.66 5.83
C ASP A 313 31.40 17.99 5.66
N ARG A 314 31.00 18.67 6.75
CA ARG A 314 30.46 20.03 6.63
C ARG A 314 31.65 20.98 6.42
N PRO A 315 31.77 21.69 5.28
CA PRO A 315 32.72 22.79 5.19
C PRO A 315 32.32 23.84 6.25
N ASP A 316 33.28 24.17 7.11
CA ASP A 316 33.18 25.24 8.09
C ASP A 316 32.76 26.53 7.36
N GLN A 317 31.51 26.94 7.53
CA GLN A 317 31.11 28.31 7.18
C GLN A 317 31.48 29.23 8.33
N THR A 318 32.77 29.38 8.60
CA THR A 318 33.29 30.57 9.26
C THR A 318 33.35 31.66 8.21
N LEU A 319 32.26 32.42 8.10
CA LEU A 319 32.21 33.64 7.33
C LEU A 319 33.20 34.65 7.90
N ASP A 320 34.19 34.99 7.07
CA ASP A 320 34.92 36.25 7.07
C ASP A 320 33.95 37.42 7.23
N THR A 321 33.87 38.02 8.42
CA THR A 321 33.43 39.41 8.56
C THR A 321 33.97 40.02 9.83
N GLN A 322 35.19 40.56 9.78
CA GLN A 322 35.54 41.74 10.59
C GLN A 322 36.78 42.42 9.99
N ASN A 323 36.54 43.25 8.97
CA ASN A 323 37.37 44.41 8.74
C ASN A 323 36.50 45.57 8.26
N GLN A 324 36.69 46.70 8.94
CA GLN A 324 36.25 48.05 8.61
C GLN A 324 34.81 48.46 8.95
N THR A 325 34.66 49.07 10.14
CA THR A 325 34.23 50.49 10.24
C THR A 325 34.83 51.11 11.50
N ASN A 326 36.02 51.73 11.37
CA ASN A 326 36.47 52.79 12.27
C ASN A 326 36.11 54.12 11.63
N GLY A 327 35.34 54.95 12.32
CA GLY A 327 35.00 56.30 11.89
C GLY A 327 33.99 57.00 12.80
N HIS A 328 34.47 57.54 13.93
CA HIS A 328 34.22 58.93 14.39
C HIS A 328 34.60 59.09 15.88
N GLY A 329 35.45 60.08 16.15
CA GLY A 329 36.00 60.46 17.45
C GLY A 329 37.38 61.04 17.29
#